data_AF-A0A401HUV5-F1
#
_entry.id   AF-A0A401HUV5-F1
#
_cell.length_a   1.000
_cell.length_b   1.000
_cell.length_c   1.000
_cell.angle_alpha   90.00
_cell.angle_beta   90.00
_cell.angle_gamma   90.00
#
_symmetry.space_group_name_H-M   'P 1'
#
loop_
_entity.id
_entity.type
_entity.pdbx_description
1 polymer ?
#
loop_
_entity_poly.entity_id
_entity_poly.type
_entity_poly.pdbx_seq_one_letter_code
_entity_poly.pdbx_strand_id
1 'polypeptide(L)'
;MAHGHKSTEKVVYVGDSRVRKGTMPNTPVDYTAFPGKSEAFIPNFLLKEWMVGVVALVGFLVLTIAHPAPLGYPADPTNASFIPMPDWYFLFLYQLLKYPYVSGDYVVLGTMGIPGVAFGALLLAPFLDTGKERRFYKRPIAASLMILSVLACVYLTKVSWDHYQHQLEINHVTPEHIDRAEKARQAFEAGKPRPNPIQQAGAAEVPIVDADDPAMELAATCLQCHGTDMKGQGSIPSLRGVGDHLSQEEIADIITNGRGAMPAQADKHSAEEIEQIAAWLAKQKAEAGE
;
A
#
# COMPACT_ATOMS: atom_id res chain seq x y z
N MET A 1 -60.50 59.99 -21.64
CA MET A 1 -61.71 59.32 -21.12
C MET A 1 -61.44 57.81 -21.22
N ALA A 2 -61.29 57.00 -20.19
CA ALA A 2 -61.70 57.10 -18.79
C ALA A 2 -60.70 56.33 -17.90
N HIS A 3 -60.47 56.88 -16.71
CA HIS A 3 -59.74 56.22 -15.64
C HIS A 3 -60.50 55.00 -15.15
N GLY A 4 -59.83 53.85 -15.10
CA GLY A 4 -60.24 52.69 -14.31
C GLY A 4 -59.10 52.31 -13.38
N HIS A 5 -59.06 52.92 -12.19
CA HIS A 5 -58.11 52.52 -11.15
C HIS A 5 -58.52 51.16 -10.57
N LYS A 6 -57.86 50.08 -11.00
CA LYS A 6 -57.90 48.79 -10.31
C LYS A 6 -56.82 48.80 -9.22
N SER A 7 -57.22 48.71 -7.96
CA SER A 7 -56.32 48.79 -6.79
C SER A 7 -55.45 47.55 -6.55
N THR A 8 -55.48 46.56 -7.46
CA THR A 8 -54.73 45.30 -7.35
C THR A 8 -53.68 45.11 -8.44
N GLU A 9 -53.43 46.13 -9.27
CA GLU A 9 -52.32 46.10 -10.21
C GLU A 9 -51.05 46.53 -9.48
N LYS A 10 -50.11 45.59 -9.33
CA LYS A 10 -48.81 45.84 -8.72
C LYS A 10 -48.10 46.90 -9.56
N VAL A 11 -48.09 48.15 -9.08
CA VAL A 11 -47.37 49.26 -9.72
C VAL A 11 -45.89 48.85 -9.79
N VAL A 12 -45.44 48.46 -10.99
CA VAL A 12 -44.03 48.26 -11.27
C VAL A 12 -43.45 49.64 -11.50
N TYR A 13 -42.84 50.22 -10.47
CA TYR A 13 -42.01 51.40 -10.65
C TYR A 13 -40.85 51.00 -11.58
N VAL A 14 -40.97 51.38 -12.85
CA VAL A 14 -39.83 51.40 -13.76
C VAL A 14 -38.96 52.54 -13.27
N GLY A 15 -37.97 52.21 -12.44
CA GLY A 15 -37.03 53.17 -11.90
C GLY A 15 -36.41 53.98 -13.04
N ASP A 16 -36.33 55.30 -12.84
CA ASP A 16 -35.60 56.21 -13.71
C ASP A 16 -34.25 55.58 -14.08
N SER A 17 -34.00 55.39 -15.38
CA SER A 17 -32.79 54.74 -15.91
C SER A 17 -31.50 55.47 -15.53
N ARG A 18 -31.63 56.71 -15.01
CA ARG A 18 -30.53 57.50 -14.45
C ARG A 18 -30.10 57.06 -13.05
N VAL A 19 -30.95 56.34 -12.33
CA VAL A 19 -30.65 55.83 -10.98
C VAL A 19 -30.10 54.41 -11.11
N ARG A 20 -28.78 54.27 -10.99
CA ARG A 20 -28.14 52.95 -10.92
C ARG A 20 -28.70 52.19 -9.72
N LYS A 21 -29.24 50.98 -9.96
CA LYS A 21 -29.67 50.07 -8.89
C LYS A 21 -28.49 49.84 -7.95
N GLY A 22 -28.60 50.32 -6.72
CA GLY A 22 -27.59 50.09 -5.69
C GLY A 22 -27.39 48.59 -5.51
N THR A 23 -26.15 48.12 -5.66
CA THR A 23 -25.75 46.78 -5.24
C THR A 23 -25.85 46.73 -3.73
N MET A 24 -26.94 46.17 -3.20
CA MET A 24 -26.97 45.84 -1.79
C MET A 24 -25.90 44.77 -1.53
N PRO A 25 -25.10 44.89 -0.44
CA PRO A 25 -24.21 43.83 -0.04
C PRO A 25 -25.03 42.55 0.15
N ASN A 26 -24.57 41.46 -0.47
CA ASN A 26 -25.18 40.15 -0.33
C ASN A 26 -24.90 39.63 1.09
N THR A 27 -25.65 40.15 2.06
CA THR A 27 -25.59 39.71 3.44
C THR A 27 -26.22 38.31 3.50
N PRO A 28 -25.54 37.33 4.12
CA PRO A 28 -26.15 36.03 4.34
C PRO A 28 -27.42 36.23 5.15
N VAL A 29 -28.54 35.71 4.64
CA VAL A 29 -29.79 35.68 5.40
C VAL A 29 -29.60 34.79 6.63
N ASP A 30 -30.16 35.21 7.76
CA ASP A 30 -30.10 34.45 9.01
C ASP A 30 -30.79 33.09 8.85
N TYR A 31 -30.35 32.08 9.61
CA TYR A 31 -30.91 30.71 9.53
C TYR A 31 -32.41 30.71 9.86
N THR A 32 -32.88 31.65 10.69
CA THR A 32 -34.31 31.85 10.99
C THR A 32 -35.16 32.19 9.76
N ALA A 33 -34.56 32.70 8.68
CA ALA A 33 -35.25 33.03 7.42
C ALA A 33 -35.68 31.79 6.62
N PHE A 34 -35.22 30.59 6.99
CA PHE A 34 -35.57 29.33 6.32
C PHE A 34 -36.16 28.30 7.29
N PRO A 35 -37.33 28.57 7.91
CA PRO A 35 -37.92 27.69 8.90
C PRO A 35 -38.15 26.29 8.32
N GLY A 36 -37.63 25.26 9.01
CA GLY A 36 -37.72 23.86 8.63
C GLY A 36 -36.75 23.38 7.54
N LYS A 37 -35.87 24.26 7.02
CA LYS A 37 -34.83 23.89 6.02
C LYS A 37 -33.41 24.15 6.51
N SER A 38 -33.24 24.96 7.54
CA SER A 38 -31.96 25.29 8.17
C SER A 38 -31.97 24.88 9.63
N GLU A 39 -30.79 24.52 10.13
CA GLU A 39 -30.54 24.25 11.55
C GLU A 39 -29.32 25.05 12.01
N ALA A 40 -29.24 25.32 13.32
CA ALA A 40 -28.08 26.00 13.89
C ALA A 40 -26.83 25.13 13.74
N PHE A 41 -25.73 25.71 13.25
CA PHE A 41 -24.46 24.99 13.05
C PHE A 41 -23.95 24.39 14.37
N ILE A 42 -23.91 25.20 15.43
CA ILE A 42 -23.60 24.77 16.80
C ILE A 42 -24.86 24.94 17.66
N PRO A 43 -25.27 23.92 18.43
CA PRO A 43 -24.65 22.60 18.57
C PRO A 43 -25.23 21.54 17.61
N ASN A 44 -26.37 21.80 16.97
CA ASN A 44 -27.21 20.76 16.36
C ASN A 44 -26.54 20.06 15.16
N PHE A 45 -26.16 20.81 14.13
CA PHE A 45 -25.53 20.24 12.93
C PHE A 45 -24.20 19.57 13.28
N LEU A 46 -23.35 20.26 14.05
CA LEU A 46 -22.03 19.77 14.42
C LEU A 46 -22.11 18.43 15.17
N LEU A 47 -22.99 18.32 16.18
CA LEU A 47 -23.16 17.08 16.94
C LEU A 47 -23.70 15.94 16.08
N LYS A 48 -24.64 16.24 15.18
CA LYS A 48 -25.20 15.26 14.25
C LYS A 48 -24.15 14.72 13.29
N GLU A 49 -23.38 15.59 12.65
CA GLU A 49 -22.28 15.20 11.75
C GLU A 49 -21.17 14.45 12.50
N TRP A 50 -20.86 14.85 13.74
CA TRP A 50 -19.92 14.09 14.59
C TRP A 50 -20.43 12.69 14.93
N MET A 51 -21.71 12.54 15.29
CA MET A 51 -22.31 11.23 15.50
C MET A 51 -22.23 10.37 14.23
N VAL A 52 -22.57 10.92 13.07
CA VAL A 52 -22.44 10.22 11.77
C VAL A 52 -20.98 9.84 11.52
N GLY A 53 -20.04 10.74 11.77
CA GLY A 53 -18.61 10.49 11.64
C GLY A 53 -18.09 9.38 12.57
N VAL A 54 -18.54 9.35 13.83
CA VAL A 54 -18.20 8.28 14.79
C VAL A 54 -18.79 6.96 14.32
N VAL A 55 -20.04 6.92 13.87
CA VAL A 55 -20.65 5.69 13.34
C VAL A 55 -19.90 5.18 12.11
N ALA A 56 -19.53 6.08 11.18
CA ALA A 56 -18.73 5.73 10.01
C ALA A 56 -17.34 5.21 10.40
N LEU A 57 -16.68 5.85 11.38
CA LEU A 57 -15.37 5.44 11.89
C LEU A 57 -15.44 4.07 12.56
N VAL A 58 -16.43 3.84 13.43
CA VAL A 58 -16.64 2.54 14.08
C VAL A 58 -16.94 1.48 13.04
N GLY A 59 -17.78 1.76 12.04
CA GLY A 59 -18.04 0.85 10.93
C GLY A 59 -16.77 0.50 10.14
N PHE A 60 -15.92 1.50 9.88
CA PHE A 60 -14.62 1.29 9.24
C PHE A 60 -13.68 0.44 10.12
N LEU A 61 -13.61 0.69 11.43
CA LEU A 61 -12.80 -0.12 12.35
C LEU A 61 -13.31 -1.57 12.44
N VAL A 62 -14.63 -1.78 12.45
CA VAL A 62 -15.21 -3.13 12.39
C VAL A 62 -14.83 -3.80 11.07
N LEU A 63 -14.86 -3.08 9.95
CA LEU A 63 -14.44 -3.60 8.65
C LEU A 63 -12.97 -4.03 8.64
N THR A 64 -12.05 -3.22 9.20
CA THR A 64 -10.62 -3.54 9.23
C THR A 64 -10.28 -4.69 10.19
N ILE A 65 -11.08 -4.89 11.23
CA ILE A 65 -10.98 -6.06 12.12
C ILE A 65 -11.52 -7.31 11.43
N ALA A 66 -12.66 -7.21 10.73
CA ALA A 66 -13.30 -8.34 10.07
C ALA A 66 -12.56 -8.79 8.79
N HIS A 67 -11.99 -7.84 8.05
CA HIS A 67 -11.27 -8.07 6.80
C HIS A 67 -9.85 -7.50 6.94
N PRO A 68 -8.88 -8.32 7.37
CA PRO A 68 -7.50 -7.86 7.49
C PRO A 68 -6.94 -7.46 6.13
N ALA A 69 -6.01 -6.51 6.12
CA ALA A 69 -5.40 -6.03 4.88
C ALA A 69 -4.71 -7.18 4.11
N PRO A 70 -5.03 -7.37 2.81
CA PRO A 70 -4.37 -8.37 1.99
C PRO A 70 -2.93 -7.93 1.72
N LEU A 71 -1.97 -8.53 2.42
CA LEU A 71 -0.54 -8.25 2.23
C LEU A 71 0.10 -9.34 1.37
N GLY A 72 0.89 -8.94 0.37
CA GLY A 72 1.71 -9.87 -0.44
C GLY A 72 2.98 -10.33 0.28
N TYR A 73 3.85 -11.03 -0.43
CA TYR A 73 5.19 -11.37 0.07
C TYR A 73 6.15 -10.18 -0.08
N PRO A 74 7.30 -10.20 0.61
CA PRO A 74 8.39 -9.27 0.30
C PRO A 74 8.77 -9.34 -1.18
N ALA A 75 9.10 -8.20 -1.78
CA ALA A 75 9.42 -8.12 -3.20
C ALA A 75 10.69 -8.94 -3.52
N ASP A 76 10.57 -9.84 -4.48
CA ASP A 76 11.68 -10.65 -5.01
C ASP A 76 11.91 -10.28 -6.49
N PRO A 77 13.08 -9.71 -6.86
CA PRO A 77 13.38 -9.33 -8.23
C PRO A 77 13.59 -10.52 -9.18
N THR A 78 13.72 -11.74 -8.65
CA THR A 78 13.94 -12.96 -9.45
C THR A 78 12.64 -13.67 -9.85
N ASN A 79 11.51 -13.29 -9.25
CA ASN A 79 10.22 -13.89 -9.54
C ASN A 79 9.51 -13.18 -10.72
N ALA A 80 9.49 -13.82 -11.89
CA ALA A 80 8.81 -13.34 -13.09
C ALA A 80 7.34 -13.77 -13.22
N SER A 81 6.81 -14.57 -12.27
CA SER A 81 5.44 -15.09 -12.30
C SER A 81 4.39 -14.13 -11.73
N PHE A 82 4.83 -13.02 -11.14
CA PHE A 82 3.95 -11.99 -10.58
C PHE A 82 3.30 -11.15 -11.69
N ILE A 83 1.97 -11.00 -11.64
CA ILE A 83 1.22 -10.13 -12.55
C ILE A 83 1.03 -8.77 -11.86
N PRO A 84 1.78 -7.73 -12.25
CA PRO A 84 1.66 -6.42 -11.62
C PRO A 84 0.37 -5.71 -12.06
N MET A 85 -0.49 -5.44 -11.08
CA MET A 85 -1.67 -4.59 -11.25
C MET A 85 -1.70 -3.49 -10.18
N PRO A 86 -2.15 -2.27 -10.52
CA PRO A 86 -2.31 -1.21 -9.54
C PRO A 86 -3.61 -1.39 -8.73
N ASP A 87 -3.80 -0.55 -7.71
CA ASP A 87 -5.01 -0.53 -6.92
C ASP A 87 -6.28 -0.21 -7.74
N TRP A 88 -7.43 -0.60 -7.20
CA TRP A 88 -8.74 -0.52 -7.85
C TRP A 88 -9.09 0.86 -8.42
N TYR A 89 -8.65 1.94 -7.76
CA TYR A 89 -8.92 3.33 -8.18
C TYR A 89 -8.06 3.78 -9.37
N PHE A 90 -7.05 2.99 -9.79
CA PHE A 90 -6.25 3.24 -10.98
C PHE A 90 -6.52 2.27 -12.14
N LEU A 91 -7.39 1.27 -11.96
CA LEU A 91 -7.64 0.25 -12.98
C LEU A 91 -8.15 0.83 -14.30
N PHE A 92 -9.03 1.84 -14.25
CA PHE A 92 -9.52 2.47 -15.48
C PHE A 92 -8.39 3.13 -16.28
N LEU A 93 -7.41 3.74 -15.59
CA LEU A 93 -6.28 4.42 -16.22
C LEU A 93 -5.26 3.40 -16.74
N TYR A 94 -5.04 2.34 -15.97
CA TYR A 94 -4.21 1.21 -16.37
C TYR A 94 -4.75 0.54 -17.64
N GLN A 95 -6.05 0.27 -17.71
CA GLN A 95 -6.68 -0.28 -18.92
C GLN A 95 -6.65 0.69 -20.09
N LEU A 96 -6.82 1.99 -19.84
CA LEU A 96 -6.68 3.01 -20.87
C LEU A 96 -5.28 3.00 -21.49
N LEU A 97 -4.23 2.85 -20.66
CA LEU A 97 -2.84 2.80 -21.09
C LEU A 97 -2.48 1.51 -21.85
N LYS A 98 -3.29 0.44 -21.74
CA LYS A 98 -3.09 -0.78 -22.53
C LYS A 98 -3.51 -0.63 -23.99
N TYR A 99 -4.31 0.39 -24.32
CA TYR A 99 -4.78 0.56 -25.67
C TYR A 99 -3.70 1.15 -26.59
N PRO A 100 -3.63 0.70 -27.86
CA PRO A 100 -2.54 1.06 -28.77
C PRO A 100 -2.44 2.57 -29.05
N TYR A 101 -3.57 3.29 -28.97
CA TYR A 101 -3.64 4.74 -29.19
C TYR A 101 -3.19 5.58 -27.98
N VAL A 102 -2.90 4.92 -26.86
CA VAL A 102 -2.47 5.55 -25.59
C VAL A 102 -1.14 4.98 -25.09
N SER A 103 -0.70 3.86 -25.67
CA SER A 103 0.51 3.12 -25.31
C SER A 103 1.68 3.37 -26.27
N GLY A 104 2.84 2.75 -26.01
CA GLY A 104 4.03 2.83 -26.86
C GLY A 104 4.56 4.26 -27.00
N ASP A 105 4.66 4.75 -28.23
CA ASP A 105 5.14 6.10 -28.52
C ASP A 105 4.23 7.20 -27.95
N TYR A 106 2.96 6.88 -27.68
CA TYR A 106 1.96 7.80 -27.14
C TYR A 106 1.78 7.71 -25.61
N VAL A 107 2.67 7.02 -24.89
CA VAL A 107 2.57 6.86 -23.42
C VAL A 107 2.46 8.20 -22.70
N VAL A 108 3.17 9.24 -23.15
CA VAL A 108 3.09 10.59 -22.55
C VAL A 108 1.69 11.19 -22.71
N LEU A 109 1.06 11.00 -23.87
CA LEU A 109 -0.31 11.43 -24.12
C LEU A 109 -1.28 10.73 -23.16
N GLY A 110 -1.06 9.44 -22.92
CA GLY A 110 -1.89 8.67 -22.01
C GLY A 110 -1.73 8.96 -20.53
N THR A 111 -0.49 9.08 -20.09
CA THR A 111 -0.15 9.23 -18.67
C THR A 111 -0.30 10.67 -18.18
N MET A 112 0.00 11.67 -19.03
CA MET A 112 -0.01 13.08 -18.66
C MET A 112 -1.07 13.87 -19.43
N GLY A 113 -1.24 13.59 -20.72
CA GLY A 113 -2.17 14.30 -21.58
C GLY A 113 -3.64 14.11 -21.17
N ILE A 114 -4.13 12.87 -21.19
CA ILE A 114 -5.54 12.57 -20.91
C ILE A 114 -5.94 12.97 -19.47
N PRO A 115 -5.20 12.57 -18.41
CA PRO A 115 -5.50 13.03 -17.06
C PRO A 115 -5.40 14.54 -16.90
N GLY A 116 -4.41 15.17 -17.54
CA GLY A 116 -4.23 16.63 -17.53
C GLY A 116 -5.41 17.36 -18.16
N VAL A 117 -5.92 16.88 -19.30
CA VAL A 117 -7.11 17.43 -19.95
C VAL A 117 -8.36 17.20 -19.10
N ALA A 118 -8.54 16.00 -18.53
CA ALA A 118 -9.69 15.71 -17.66
C ALA A 118 -9.69 16.59 -16.40
N PHE A 119 -8.55 16.73 -15.74
CA PHE A 119 -8.40 17.60 -14.58
C PHE A 119 -8.57 19.08 -14.95
N GLY A 120 -7.97 19.51 -16.07
CA GLY A 120 -8.14 20.85 -16.61
C GLY A 120 -9.60 21.17 -16.93
N ALA A 121 -10.34 20.22 -17.50
CA ALA A 121 -11.77 20.35 -17.77
C ALA A 121 -12.59 20.51 -16.47
N LEU A 122 -12.26 19.76 -15.41
CA LEU A 122 -12.89 19.92 -14.10
C LEU A 122 -12.54 21.26 -13.45
N LEU A 123 -11.30 21.71 -13.56
CA LEU A 123 -10.86 23.01 -13.05
C LEU A 123 -11.55 24.18 -13.78
N LEU A 124 -11.76 24.04 -15.08
CA LEU A 124 -12.45 25.01 -15.92
C LEU A 124 -13.98 24.87 -15.89
N ALA A 125 -14.52 23.81 -15.30
CA ALA A 125 -15.96 23.57 -15.18
C ALA A 125 -16.77 24.77 -14.64
N PRO A 126 -16.34 25.50 -13.57
CA PRO A 126 -17.09 26.67 -13.09
C PRO A 126 -17.15 27.83 -14.10
N PHE A 127 -16.21 27.91 -15.04
CA PHE A 127 -16.17 28.95 -16.09
C PHE A 127 -16.90 28.52 -17.36
N LEU A 128 -16.86 27.22 -17.68
CA LEU A 128 -17.54 26.66 -18.85
C LEU A 128 -19.05 26.51 -18.62
N ASP A 129 -19.46 26.15 -17.40
CA ASP A 129 -20.86 25.96 -17.05
C ASP A 129 -21.38 27.13 -16.21
N THR A 130 -21.68 28.25 -16.88
CA THR A 130 -22.18 29.51 -16.28
C THR A 130 -23.69 29.52 -15.99
N GLY A 131 -24.37 28.37 -16.16
CA GLY A 131 -25.80 28.25 -15.90
C GLY A 131 -26.19 28.67 -14.47
N LYS A 132 -27.27 29.45 -14.33
CA LYS A 132 -27.78 29.89 -13.01
C LYS A 132 -28.35 28.75 -12.16
N GLU A 133 -28.77 27.68 -12.82
CA GLU A 133 -29.40 26.51 -12.19
C GLU A 133 -28.35 25.50 -11.74
N ARG A 134 -28.42 25.06 -10.48
CA ARG A 134 -27.44 24.12 -9.87
C ARG A 134 -27.91 22.65 -9.87
N ARG A 135 -29.17 22.39 -10.24
CA ARG A 135 -29.76 21.05 -10.24
C ARG A 135 -29.27 20.27 -11.46
N PHE A 136 -28.74 19.05 -11.26
CA PHE A 136 -28.11 18.27 -12.33
C PHE A 136 -29.06 18.01 -13.52
N TYR A 137 -30.34 17.71 -13.27
CA TYR A 137 -31.34 17.45 -14.31
C TYR A 137 -31.72 18.68 -15.14
N LYS A 138 -31.40 19.89 -14.68
CA LYS A 138 -31.58 21.13 -15.46
C LYS A 138 -30.32 21.50 -16.27
N ARG A 139 -29.24 20.73 -16.16
CA ARG A 139 -27.97 20.92 -16.85
C ARG A 139 -27.65 19.68 -17.69
N PRO A 140 -28.45 19.38 -18.73
CA PRO A 140 -28.37 18.08 -19.41
C PRO A 140 -27.00 17.81 -20.03
N ILE A 141 -26.29 18.83 -20.53
CA ILE A 141 -24.97 18.68 -21.16
C ILE A 141 -23.89 18.35 -20.13
N ALA A 142 -23.76 19.17 -19.08
CA ALA A 142 -22.75 18.93 -18.04
C ALA A 142 -23.02 17.62 -17.28
N ALA A 143 -24.30 17.34 -17.00
CA ALA A 143 -24.70 16.10 -16.35
C ALA A 143 -24.42 14.87 -17.25
N SER A 144 -24.73 14.94 -18.55
CA SER A 144 -24.47 13.82 -19.47
C SER A 144 -22.98 13.55 -19.63
N LEU A 145 -22.13 14.59 -19.73
CA LEU A 145 -20.68 14.44 -19.78
C LEU A 145 -20.14 13.79 -18.50
N MET A 146 -20.57 14.26 -17.32
CA MET A 146 -20.15 13.67 -16.04
C MET A 146 -20.58 12.20 -15.91
N ILE A 147 -21.83 11.89 -16.28
CA ILE A 147 -22.33 10.51 -16.26
C ILE A 147 -21.55 9.63 -17.23
N LEU A 148 -21.28 10.11 -18.45
CA LEU A 148 -20.48 9.39 -19.44
C LEU A 148 -19.06 9.13 -18.92
N SER A 149 -18.43 10.11 -18.27
CA SER A 149 -17.11 9.94 -17.65
C SER A 149 -17.12 8.88 -16.56
N VAL A 150 -18.13 8.88 -15.68
CA VAL A 150 -18.28 7.85 -14.63
C VAL A 150 -18.50 6.47 -15.24
N LEU A 151 -19.38 6.35 -16.24
CA LEU A 151 -19.63 5.09 -16.95
C LEU A 151 -18.38 4.58 -17.66
N ALA A 152 -17.60 5.46 -18.28
CA ALA A 152 -16.33 5.11 -18.90
C ALA A 152 -15.32 4.58 -17.87
N CYS A 153 -15.18 5.25 -16.72
CA CYS A 153 -14.32 4.75 -15.64
C CYS A 153 -14.75 3.37 -15.14
N VAL A 154 -16.04 3.16 -14.89
CA VAL A 154 -16.59 1.87 -14.45
C VAL A 154 -16.36 0.78 -15.50
N TYR A 155 -16.63 1.08 -16.77
CA TYR A 155 -16.43 0.15 -17.88
C TYR A 155 -14.96 -0.26 -18.01
N LEU A 156 -14.03 0.69 -18.03
CA LEU A 156 -12.60 0.42 -18.15
C LEU A 156 -12.07 -0.36 -16.94
N THR A 157 -12.51 -0.02 -15.72
CA THR A 157 -12.17 -0.79 -14.52
C THR A 157 -12.65 -2.24 -14.64
N LYS A 158 -13.88 -2.47 -15.11
CA LYS A 158 -14.43 -3.82 -15.32
C LYS A 158 -13.62 -4.59 -16.36
N VAL A 159 -13.30 -3.97 -17.50
CA VAL A 159 -12.46 -4.60 -18.55
C VAL A 159 -11.07 -4.95 -18.01
N SER A 160 -10.46 -4.05 -17.23
CA SER A 160 -9.17 -4.30 -16.57
C SER A 160 -9.22 -5.52 -15.68
N TRP A 161 -10.28 -5.62 -14.88
CA TRP A 161 -10.46 -6.69 -13.90
C TRP A 161 -10.70 -8.04 -14.58
N ASP A 162 -11.57 -8.08 -15.59
CA ASP A 162 -11.82 -9.29 -16.38
C ASP A 162 -10.53 -9.79 -17.05
N HIS A 163 -9.73 -8.88 -17.60
CA HIS A 163 -8.46 -9.24 -18.21
C HIS A 163 -7.47 -9.80 -17.18
N TYR A 164 -7.43 -9.25 -15.97
CA TYR A 164 -6.60 -9.77 -14.88
C TYR A 164 -7.03 -11.18 -14.47
N GLN A 165 -8.33 -11.41 -14.27
CA GLN A 165 -8.87 -12.74 -13.95
C GLN A 165 -8.51 -13.77 -15.03
N HIS A 166 -8.68 -13.40 -16.29
CA HIS A 166 -8.30 -14.26 -17.41
C HIS A 166 -6.79 -14.55 -17.47
N GLN A 167 -5.94 -13.59 -17.12
CA GLN A 167 -4.48 -13.82 -17.01
C GLN A 167 -4.12 -14.77 -15.87
N LEU A 168 -4.80 -14.69 -14.73
CA LEU A 168 -4.61 -15.63 -13.62
C LEU A 168 -4.98 -17.06 -14.04
N GLU A 169 -6.09 -17.22 -14.76
CA GLU A 169 -6.56 -18.52 -15.26
C GLU A 169 -5.57 -19.16 -16.24
N ILE A 170 -5.08 -18.39 -17.23
CA ILE A 170 -4.12 -18.89 -18.22
C ILE A 170 -2.78 -19.26 -17.59
N ASN A 171 -2.31 -18.45 -16.64
CA ASN A 171 -1.01 -18.67 -16.03
C ASN A 171 -1.07 -19.70 -14.89
N HIS A 172 -2.27 -20.13 -14.49
CA HIS A 172 -2.49 -21.01 -13.34
C HIS A 172 -1.83 -20.48 -12.04
N VAL A 173 -1.79 -19.16 -11.88
CA VAL A 173 -1.18 -18.49 -10.72
C VAL A 173 -2.28 -18.05 -9.76
N THR A 174 -2.14 -18.40 -8.49
CA THR A 174 -2.97 -17.84 -7.42
C THR A 174 -2.40 -16.51 -6.94
N PRO A 175 -3.23 -15.48 -6.70
CA PRO A 175 -2.76 -14.21 -6.15
C PRO A 175 -2.05 -14.39 -4.81
N GLU A 176 -0.91 -13.72 -4.61
CA GLU A 176 -0.06 -13.90 -3.43
C GLU A 176 -0.78 -13.67 -2.10
N HIS A 177 -1.70 -12.71 -2.06
CA HIS A 177 -2.47 -12.41 -0.85
C HIS A 177 -3.44 -13.54 -0.47
N ILE A 178 -3.94 -14.29 -1.45
CA ILE A 178 -4.78 -15.47 -1.22
C ILE A 178 -3.92 -16.63 -0.73
N ASP A 179 -2.81 -16.92 -1.42
CA ASP A 179 -1.86 -17.96 -1.01
C ASP A 179 -1.34 -17.71 0.42
N ARG A 180 -0.97 -16.46 0.73
CA ARG A 180 -0.53 -16.09 2.08
C ARG A 180 -1.64 -16.25 3.11
N ALA A 181 -2.88 -15.88 2.78
CA ALA A 181 -4.03 -16.06 3.68
C ALA A 181 -4.31 -17.55 3.94
N GLU A 182 -4.22 -18.40 2.91
CA GLU A 182 -4.37 -19.85 3.04
C GLU A 182 -3.27 -20.46 3.90
N LYS A 183 -2.00 -20.11 3.66
CA LYS A 183 -0.88 -20.57 4.49
C LYS A 183 -1.00 -20.10 5.95
N ALA A 184 -1.48 -18.87 6.17
CA ALA A 184 -1.74 -18.38 7.52
C ALA A 184 -2.87 -19.16 8.21
N ARG A 185 -3.91 -19.55 7.47
CA ARG A 185 -4.98 -20.43 7.98
C ARG A 185 -4.46 -21.82 8.31
N GLN A 186 -3.67 -22.43 7.42
CA GLN A 186 -3.05 -23.74 7.65
C GLN A 186 -2.11 -23.72 8.86
N ALA A 187 -1.31 -22.67 9.02
CA ALA A 187 -0.45 -22.50 10.19
C ALA A 187 -1.27 -22.41 11.49
N PHE A 188 -2.37 -21.67 11.48
CA PHE A 188 -3.28 -21.58 12.61
C PHE A 188 -3.93 -22.94 12.95
N GLU A 189 -4.41 -23.67 11.94
CA GLU A 189 -4.98 -25.02 12.12
C GLU A 189 -3.94 -26.03 12.63
N ALA A 190 -2.68 -25.88 12.22
CA ALA A 190 -1.55 -26.69 12.71
C ALA A 190 -1.01 -26.23 14.08
N GLY A 191 -1.61 -25.23 14.73
CA GLY A 191 -1.13 -24.68 16.01
C GLY A 191 0.21 -23.95 15.92
N LYS A 192 0.70 -23.65 14.72
CA LYS A 192 1.94 -22.91 14.48
C LYS A 192 1.71 -21.40 14.64
N PRO A 193 2.71 -20.64 15.09
CA PRO A 193 2.62 -19.19 15.13
C PRO A 193 2.33 -18.63 13.73
N ARG A 194 1.62 -17.51 13.66
CA ARG A 194 1.32 -16.86 12.39
C ARG A 194 2.63 -16.53 11.66
N PRO A 195 2.75 -16.83 10.35
CA PRO A 195 3.93 -16.50 9.58
C PRO A 195 4.19 -14.99 9.65
N ASN A 196 5.26 -14.59 10.33
CA ASN A 196 5.70 -13.20 10.43
C ASN A 196 6.86 -12.98 9.45
N PRO A 197 6.68 -12.16 8.39
CA PRO A 197 7.71 -11.90 7.39
C PRO A 197 9.00 -11.31 7.98
N ILE A 198 8.90 -10.61 9.11
CA ILE A 198 10.05 -10.01 9.79
C ILE A 198 10.88 -11.09 10.51
N GLN A 199 10.21 -12.12 11.06
CA GLN A 199 10.91 -13.22 11.75
C GLN A 199 11.54 -14.21 10.77
N GLN A 200 11.07 -14.32 9.53
CA GLN A 200 11.74 -15.16 8.52
C GLN A 200 13.07 -14.57 8.02
N ALA A 201 13.27 -13.25 8.15
CA ALA A 201 14.54 -12.60 7.80
C ALA A 201 15.65 -12.82 8.86
N GLY A 202 15.28 -13.31 10.05
CA GLY A 202 16.21 -13.95 10.98
C GLY A 202 15.95 -15.44 10.93
N ALA A 203 16.68 -16.17 10.08
CA ALA A 203 16.81 -17.62 10.25
C ALA A 203 16.97 -17.89 11.75
N ALA A 204 16.16 -18.80 12.30
CA ALA A 204 16.14 -19.12 13.72
C ALA A 204 17.56 -19.06 14.28
N GLU A 205 17.83 -18.17 15.24
CA GLU A 205 19.16 -18.07 15.83
C GLU A 205 19.50 -19.45 16.40
N VAL A 206 20.34 -20.20 15.69
CA VAL A 206 20.80 -21.50 16.16
C VAL A 206 21.60 -21.21 17.43
N PRO A 207 21.17 -21.72 18.61
CA PRO A 207 21.88 -21.47 19.85
C PRO A 207 23.28 -22.10 19.78
N ILE A 208 24.22 -21.51 20.51
CA ILE A 208 25.57 -22.08 20.62
C ILE A 208 25.46 -23.35 21.46
N VAL A 209 25.81 -24.48 20.85
CA VAL A 209 25.88 -25.79 21.51
C VAL A 209 27.15 -25.84 22.36
N ASP A 210 27.08 -26.39 23.58
CA ASP A 210 28.22 -26.49 24.51
C ASP A 210 28.94 -25.14 24.72
N ALA A 211 28.21 -24.11 25.18
CA ALA A 211 28.76 -22.76 25.40
C ALA A 211 29.87 -22.69 26.47
N ASP A 212 29.94 -23.67 27.37
CA ASP A 212 30.95 -23.77 28.44
C ASP A 212 32.21 -24.56 28.01
N ASP A 213 32.32 -24.99 26.74
CA ASP A 213 33.46 -25.75 26.23
C ASP A 213 34.73 -24.85 26.17
N PRO A 214 35.91 -25.32 26.62
CA PRO A 214 37.17 -24.57 26.51
C PRO A 214 37.52 -24.17 25.07
N ALA A 215 37.00 -24.89 24.06
CA ALA A 215 37.14 -24.51 22.65
C ALA A 215 36.48 -23.17 22.31
N MET A 216 35.50 -22.70 23.10
CA MET A 216 34.85 -21.41 22.89
C MET A 216 35.80 -20.23 23.21
N GLU A 217 36.66 -20.40 24.21
CA GLU A 217 37.72 -19.44 24.54
C GLU A 217 38.79 -19.41 23.44
N LEU A 218 39.17 -20.57 22.92
CA LEU A 218 40.08 -20.69 21.77
C LEU A 218 39.49 -20.04 20.50
N ALA A 219 38.18 -20.14 20.30
CA ALA A 219 37.45 -19.56 19.17
C ALA A 219 37.14 -18.06 19.33
N ALA A 220 37.54 -17.41 20.43
CA ALA A 220 37.25 -15.99 20.69
C ALA A 220 37.81 -15.05 19.59
N THR A 221 38.95 -15.42 18.99
CA THR A 221 39.56 -14.67 17.88
C THR A 221 38.66 -14.67 16.63
N CYS A 222 37.84 -15.71 16.44
CA CYS A 222 36.93 -15.83 15.29
C CYS A 222 35.78 -14.82 15.35
N LEU A 223 35.38 -14.39 16.55
CA LEU A 223 34.32 -13.39 16.77
C LEU A 223 34.63 -12.03 16.14
N GLN A 224 35.92 -11.71 15.97
CA GLN A 224 36.37 -10.43 15.41
C GLN A 224 35.91 -10.25 13.95
N CYS A 225 35.74 -11.35 13.22
CA CYS A 225 35.29 -11.35 11.83
C CYS A 225 33.88 -11.95 11.70
N HIS A 226 33.57 -13.03 12.41
CA HIS A 226 32.29 -13.74 12.29
C HIS A 226 31.17 -13.15 13.16
N GLY A 227 31.36 -11.95 13.69
CA GLY A 227 30.36 -11.20 14.45
C GLY A 227 30.21 -11.68 15.90
N THR A 228 29.52 -10.86 16.71
CA THR A 228 29.22 -11.23 18.09
C THR A 228 28.38 -12.51 18.13
N ASP A 229 28.77 -13.43 19.00
CA ASP A 229 28.21 -14.76 19.14
C ASP A 229 28.23 -15.62 17.85
N MET A 230 29.15 -15.32 16.92
CA MET A 230 29.39 -16.08 15.67
C MET A 230 28.21 -16.14 14.69
N LYS A 231 27.28 -15.18 14.77
CA LYS A 231 26.10 -15.07 13.90
C LYS A 231 26.38 -14.59 12.47
N GLY A 232 27.64 -14.32 12.13
CA GLY A 232 28.04 -13.71 10.87
C GLY A 232 27.83 -12.20 10.86
N GLN A 233 28.50 -11.51 9.93
CA GLN A 233 28.34 -10.07 9.75
C GLN A 233 28.57 -9.69 8.28
N GLY A 234 27.55 -9.07 7.67
CA GLY A 234 27.62 -8.65 6.27
C GLY A 234 27.86 -9.83 5.33
N SER A 235 28.99 -9.84 4.62
CA SER A 235 29.41 -10.92 3.72
C SER A 235 30.16 -12.06 4.41
N ILE A 236 30.40 -11.97 5.73
CA ILE A 236 31.10 -13.00 6.51
C ILE A 236 30.07 -14.01 7.03
N PRO A 237 30.22 -15.32 6.73
CA PRO A 237 29.23 -16.33 7.06
C PRO A 237 29.10 -16.55 8.58
N SER A 238 27.93 -17.02 9.02
CA SER A 238 27.74 -17.48 10.40
C SER A 238 28.47 -18.80 10.63
N LEU A 239 29.02 -18.98 11.84
CA LEU A 239 29.54 -20.27 12.29
C LEU A 239 28.50 -21.08 13.09
N ARG A 240 27.32 -20.51 13.34
CA ARG A 240 26.19 -21.22 13.94
C ARG A 240 25.52 -22.06 12.86
N GLY A 241 25.32 -23.35 13.11
CA GLY A 241 24.81 -24.29 12.09
C GLY A 241 25.88 -24.78 11.10
N VAL A 242 27.16 -24.41 11.27
CA VAL A 242 28.23 -24.80 10.33
C VAL A 242 28.42 -26.32 10.26
N GLY A 243 28.14 -27.03 11.36
CA GLY A 243 28.20 -28.48 11.43
C GLY A 243 27.17 -29.21 10.56
N ASP A 244 26.16 -28.52 10.03
CA ASP A 244 25.18 -29.11 9.09
C ASP A 244 25.73 -29.20 7.66
N HIS A 245 26.77 -28.43 7.36
CA HIS A 245 27.30 -28.28 6.01
C HIS A 245 28.76 -28.71 5.88
N LEU A 246 29.52 -28.69 6.97
CA LEU A 246 30.94 -29.01 6.98
C LEU A 246 31.26 -30.01 8.09
N SER A 247 32.08 -31.00 7.75
CA SER A 247 32.67 -31.93 8.71
C SER A 247 33.79 -31.27 9.51
N GLN A 248 34.17 -31.88 10.64
CA GLN A 248 35.29 -31.41 11.47
C GLN A 248 36.59 -31.28 10.65
N GLU A 249 36.88 -32.24 9.78
CA GLU A 249 38.09 -32.26 8.95
C GLU A 249 38.09 -31.09 7.95
N GLU A 250 36.94 -30.82 7.32
CA GLU A 250 36.79 -29.68 6.40
C GLU A 250 36.88 -28.34 7.13
N ILE A 251 36.36 -28.25 8.35
CA ILE A 251 36.48 -27.04 9.18
C ILE A 251 37.96 -26.82 9.56
N ALA A 252 38.67 -27.87 9.97
CA ALA A 252 40.10 -27.79 10.31
C ALA A 252 40.95 -27.37 9.10
N ASP A 253 40.65 -27.90 7.91
CA ASP A 253 41.32 -27.53 6.67
C ASP A 253 41.09 -26.04 6.31
N ILE A 254 39.84 -25.56 6.44
CA ILE A 254 39.50 -24.15 6.19
C ILE A 254 40.19 -23.22 7.20
N ILE A 255 40.30 -23.60 8.47
CA ILE A 255 41.00 -22.79 9.48
C ILE A 255 42.51 -22.77 9.19
N THR A 256 43.08 -23.90 8.79
CA THR A 256 44.51 -24.03 8.51
C THR A 256 44.91 -23.27 7.25
N ASN A 257 44.19 -23.47 6.15
CA ASN A 257 44.57 -22.98 4.82
C ASN A 257 43.84 -21.69 4.40
N GLY A 258 42.77 -21.32 5.12
CA GLY A 258 41.88 -20.23 4.72
C GLY A 258 40.95 -20.60 3.57
N ARG A 259 39.91 -19.80 3.35
CA ARG A 259 38.96 -20.00 2.24
C ARG A 259 38.35 -18.68 1.79
N GLY A 260 38.54 -18.34 0.51
CA GLY A 260 38.01 -17.11 -0.07
C GLY A 260 38.57 -15.86 0.63
N ALA A 261 37.70 -15.11 1.33
CA ALA A 261 38.08 -13.92 2.09
C ALA A 261 38.56 -14.23 3.53
N MET A 262 38.46 -15.48 3.99
CA MET A 262 38.97 -15.91 5.30
C MET A 262 40.46 -16.25 5.19
N PRO A 263 41.36 -15.52 5.88
CA PRO A 263 42.79 -15.82 5.87
C PRO A 263 43.11 -17.08 6.67
N ALA A 264 44.20 -17.75 6.32
CA ALA A 264 44.77 -18.87 7.09
C ALA A 264 45.02 -18.45 8.55
N GLN A 265 44.62 -19.30 9.50
CA GLN A 265 44.83 -19.08 10.94
C GLN A 265 45.93 -19.97 11.52
N ALA A 266 46.65 -20.74 10.71
CA ALA A 266 47.77 -21.59 11.14
C ALA A 266 48.89 -20.82 11.87
N ASP A 267 49.03 -19.51 11.61
CA ASP A 267 50.00 -18.65 12.30
C ASP A 267 49.53 -18.19 13.69
N LYS A 268 48.23 -18.32 13.99
CA LYS A 268 47.60 -17.82 15.22
C LYS A 268 47.11 -18.92 16.17
N HIS A 269 46.98 -20.14 15.68
CA HIS A 269 46.57 -21.31 16.44
C HIS A 269 47.47 -22.49 16.07
N SER A 270 47.88 -23.26 17.07
CA SER A 270 48.57 -24.54 16.89
C SER A 270 47.64 -25.57 16.23
N ALA A 271 48.22 -26.60 15.61
CA ALA A 271 47.44 -27.68 14.97
C ALA A 271 46.46 -28.34 15.96
N GLU A 272 46.86 -28.51 17.22
CA GLU A 272 46.00 -29.06 18.28
C GLU A 272 44.83 -28.13 18.64
N GLU A 273 45.06 -26.82 18.70
CA GLU A 273 43.99 -25.83 18.95
C GLU A 273 43.01 -25.76 17.78
N ILE A 274 43.50 -25.86 16.54
CA ILE A 274 42.65 -25.89 15.34
C ILE A 274 41.72 -27.11 15.35
N GLU A 275 42.23 -28.29 15.73
CA GLU A 275 41.42 -29.50 15.85
C GLU A 275 40.33 -29.36 16.93
N GLN A 276 40.63 -28.73 18.07
CA GLN A 276 39.67 -28.49 19.14
C GLN A 276 38.57 -27.50 18.73
N ILE A 277 38.96 -26.39 18.08
CA ILE A 277 38.00 -25.41 17.54
C ILE A 277 37.13 -26.07 16.47
N ALA A 278 37.71 -26.85 15.56
CA ALA A 278 36.96 -27.54 14.50
C ALA A 278 36.00 -28.59 15.06
N ALA A 279 36.41 -29.34 16.09
CA ALA A 279 35.57 -30.32 16.77
C ALA A 279 34.33 -29.64 17.39
N TRP A 280 34.53 -28.52 18.05
CA TRP A 280 33.45 -27.75 18.67
C TRP A 280 32.53 -27.09 17.63
N LEU A 281 33.09 -26.52 16.55
CA LEU A 281 32.31 -25.96 15.45
C LEU A 281 31.48 -27.01 14.71
N ALA A 282 31.99 -28.24 14.56
CA ALA A 282 31.25 -29.34 13.94
C ALA A 282 30.01 -29.76 14.77
N LYS A 283 29.99 -29.46 16.08
CA LYS A 283 28.80 -29.66 16.94
C LYS A 283 27.74 -28.56 16.77
N GLN A 284 28.08 -27.41 16.20
CA GLN A 284 27.16 -26.29 15.99
C GLN A 284 26.21 -26.61 14.83
N LYS A 285 25.20 -27.42 15.10
CA LYS A 285 24.16 -27.86 14.16
C LYS A 285 22.82 -27.22 14.52
N ALA A 286 22.00 -26.92 13.50
CA ALA A 286 20.70 -26.28 13.69
C ALA A 286 19.73 -27.11 14.56
N GLU A 287 19.89 -28.43 14.59
CA GLU A 287 19.04 -29.35 15.36
C GLU A 287 19.57 -29.66 16.78
N ALA A 288 20.81 -29.28 17.12
CA ALA A 288 21.44 -29.66 18.40
C ALA A 288 21.13 -28.69 19.55
N GLY A 289 20.19 -27.75 19.35
CA GLY A 289 19.79 -26.72 20.31
C GLY A 289 18.61 -27.07 21.22
N GLU A 290 18.23 -28.35 21.32
CA GLU A 290 17.24 -28.86 22.30
C GLU A 290 17.89 -29.42 23.56
#